data_AF-D8LMQ7-F1
#
_entry.id   AF-D8LMQ7-F1
#
_cell.length_a   1.000
_cell.length_b   1.000
_cell.length_c   1.000
_cell.angle_alpha   90.00
_cell.angle_beta   90.00
_cell.angle_gamma   90.00
#
_symmetry.space_group_name_H-M   'P 1'
#
loop_
_entity.id
_entity.type
_entity.pdbx_description
1 polymer ?
#
loop_
_entity_poly.entity_id
_entity_poly.type
_entity_poly.pdbx_seq_one_letter_code
_entity_poly.pdbx_strand_id
1 'polypeptide(L)'
;MGAKKKGGKKGKGKKGKKEEVKQEETEYDNMDLEMLQEVVPMLKQQLEKSMLDRNYVQLERDTIQTFYDITHQEVKTMELKTSAKDREMELMEDNHRVEVRVYVQKVKHLEYEHQNNLKSITMDGEQLLGGEGDLHGNRSSELHRAKKDIKSEVEERYLLNAEEIAQVKKAHGKTLTKMREGFEVSLSELRARCDARLASLEDDLELRRKVDIHEIEERKNLHINDLMKNHEKAFGQMKAYYNDITNDNLKLIRSLKDELVEMKKKAVANQKLMLDISHENKRLSEPLTVALTDVAELHAHLRGQEKDRMSLTNAKARLRVIDEQLSEVRDSHKELEVDFARVVEERDQLYDTFEGAVRAIQQKSDFRNLALEQRMSSVEESIERAGVQLTQIVTAAKLDPPEVDRVMTGLEEVLTAKNGAISDLQYAFVRTAKGYNDSLRTYTAKLKACGVPAEDIASMGFAPYTTSTSLGPAGLVVRC
;
A
#
# COMPACT_ATOMS: atom_id res chain seq x y z
N MET A 1 14.69 -75.39 -77.55
CA MET A 1 15.16 -75.51 -78.95
C MET A 1 16.40 -76.40 -78.94
N GLY A 2 16.30 -77.67 -79.37
CA GLY A 2 16.68 -78.09 -80.73
C GLY A 2 18.12 -78.64 -80.72
N ALA A 3 18.34 -79.90 -80.33
CA ALA A 3 18.41 -81.09 -81.20
C ALA A 3 19.70 -81.19 -82.05
N LYS A 4 20.53 -82.23 -81.83
CA LYS A 4 20.71 -83.36 -82.79
C LYS A 4 21.72 -84.42 -82.34
N LYS A 5 21.21 -85.65 -82.33
CA LYS A 5 21.90 -86.95 -82.49
C LYS A 5 22.83 -87.01 -83.71
N LYS A 6 23.89 -87.84 -83.61
CA LYS A 6 24.29 -88.97 -84.50
C LYS A 6 25.76 -89.31 -84.18
N GLY A 7 26.25 -90.55 -84.18
CA GLY A 7 25.70 -91.86 -84.52
C GLY A 7 26.83 -92.88 -84.32
N GLY A 8 26.49 -94.11 -83.94
CA GLY A 8 27.47 -95.19 -83.82
C GLY A 8 27.88 -95.77 -85.17
N LYS A 9 29.03 -96.49 -85.19
CA LYS A 9 29.28 -97.56 -86.15
C LYS A 9 30.29 -98.57 -85.58
N LYS A 10 29.80 -99.80 -85.33
CA LYS A 10 30.61 -101.04 -85.26
C LYS A 10 31.08 -101.38 -86.68
N GLY A 11 32.33 -101.79 -86.83
CA GLY A 11 32.91 -102.35 -88.06
C GLY A 11 33.86 -103.50 -87.72
N LYS A 12 33.51 -104.69 -88.19
CA LYS A 12 34.17 -105.99 -87.99
C LYS A 12 35.36 -106.12 -88.96
N GLY A 13 36.37 -106.91 -88.61
CA GLY A 13 37.71 -106.86 -89.22
C GLY A 13 37.89 -107.59 -90.57
N LYS A 14 39.14 -107.62 -91.08
CA LYS A 14 39.77 -108.79 -91.74
C LYS A 14 41.24 -108.60 -92.12
N LYS A 15 42.05 -109.58 -91.70
CA LYS A 15 43.14 -110.33 -92.38
C LYS A 15 44.38 -109.66 -92.99
N GLY A 16 45.52 -110.17 -92.52
CA GLY A 16 46.70 -110.57 -93.31
C GLY A 16 47.88 -109.60 -93.20
N LYS A 17 49.14 -109.99 -93.04
CA LYS A 17 49.82 -111.25 -93.37
C LYS A 17 51.29 -111.17 -92.86
N LYS A 18 51.86 -112.34 -92.50
CA LYS A 18 53.30 -112.65 -92.26
C LYS A 18 53.88 -112.03 -90.97
N GLU A 19 54.67 -112.71 -90.15
CA GLU A 19 55.75 -113.65 -90.48
C GLU A 19 55.77 -114.91 -89.61
N GLU A 20 56.49 -115.89 -90.14
CA GLU A 20 56.73 -117.24 -89.64
C GLU A 20 57.22 -117.25 -88.19
N VAL A 21 56.51 -118.02 -87.36
CA VAL A 21 57.03 -118.54 -86.10
C VAL A 21 58.15 -119.51 -86.48
N LYS A 22 59.40 -119.05 -86.39
CA LYS A 22 60.54 -119.95 -86.30
C LYS A 22 60.37 -120.78 -85.03
N GLN A 23 60.33 -122.10 -85.19
CA GLN A 23 60.61 -123.01 -84.08
C GLN A 23 62.04 -122.69 -83.63
N GLU A 24 62.16 -121.96 -82.52
CA GLU A 24 63.38 -121.99 -81.73
C GLU A 24 63.52 -123.42 -81.23
N GLU A 25 64.64 -124.07 -81.56
CA GLU A 25 65.06 -125.29 -80.86
C GLU A 25 65.02 -124.96 -79.38
N THR A 26 64.07 -125.57 -78.67
CA THR A 26 63.97 -125.34 -77.25
C THR A 26 65.07 -126.15 -76.58
N GLU A 27 65.64 -125.62 -75.49
CA GLU A 27 66.74 -126.25 -74.73
C GLU A 27 66.43 -127.69 -74.25
N TYR A 28 65.19 -128.13 -74.45
CA TYR A 28 64.60 -129.41 -74.10
C TYR A 28 64.63 -130.45 -75.24
N ASP A 29 64.90 -130.06 -76.49
CA ASP A 29 64.91 -130.97 -77.66
C ASP A 29 66.16 -131.88 -77.71
N ASN A 30 67.19 -131.57 -76.91
CA ASN A 30 68.45 -132.33 -76.79
C ASN A 30 68.61 -133.03 -75.41
N MET A 31 67.58 -133.06 -74.58
CA MET A 31 67.62 -133.68 -73.24
C MET A 31 67.14 -135.14 -73.25
N ASP A 32 67.78 -136.00 -72.47
CA ASP A 32 67.38 -137.41 -72.32
C ASP A 32 66.09 -137.54 -71.46
N LEU A 33 65.33 -138.63 -71.61
CA LEU A 33 63.95 -138.78 -71.09
C LEU A 33 63.81 -138.51 -69.58
N GLU A 34 64.85 -138.78 -68.79
CA GLU A 34 64.92 -138.54 -67.35
C GLU A 34 64.99 -137.05 -66.99
N MET A 35 65.71 -136.22 -67.75
CA MET A 35 65.82 -134.78 -67.49
C MET A 35 64.54 -134.02 -67.84
N LEU A 36 63.84 -134.44 -68.90
CA LEU A 36 62.52 -133.89 -69.25
C LEU A 36 61.46 -134.19 -68.18
N GLN A 37 61.58 -135.31 -67.44
CA GLN A 37 60.66 -135.64 -66.33
C GLN A 37 60.81 -134.69 -65.13
N GLU A 38 61.99 -134.10 -64.90
CA GLU A 38 62.22 -133.09 -63.84
C GLU A 38 61.92 -131.65 -64.28
N VAL A 39 62.13 -131.33 -65.57
CA VAL A 39 61.90 -129.98 -66.11
C VAL A 39 60.40 -129.67 -66.23
N VAL A 40 59.57 -130.64 -66.56
CA VAL A 40 58.11 -130.46 -66.67
C VAL A 40 57.46 -129.95 -65.37
N PRO A 41 57.73 -130.52 -64.18
CA PRO A 41 57.20 -129.99 -62.93
C PRO A 41 57.77 -128.60 -62.59
N MET A 42 59.04 -128.31 -62.91
CA MET A 42 59.63 -126.99 -62.71
C MET A 42 58.95 -125.92 -63.57
N LEU A 43 58.72 -126.19 -64.86
CA LEU A 43 57.98 -125.28 -65.76
C LEU A 43 56.52 -125.14 -65.35
N LYS A 44 55.88 -126.20 -64.86
CA LYS A 44 54.53 -126.11 -64.28
C LYS A 44 54.49 -125.22 -63.04
N GLN A 45 55.49 -125.33 -62.17
CA GLN A 45 55.61 -124.49 -60.97
C GLN A 45 55.91 -123.03 -61.32
N GLN A 46 56.75 -122.78 -62.34
CA GLN A 46 56.99 -121.43 -62.85
C GLN A 46 55.74 -120.83 -63.51
N LEU A 47 54.98 -121.64 -64.25
CA LEU A 47 53.69 -121.23 -64.82
C LEU A 47 52.69 -120.89 -63.72
N GLU A 48 52.59 -121.72 -62.68
CA GLU A 48 51.70 -121.50 -61.54
C GLU A 48 52.09 -120.25 -60.75
N LYS A 49 53.39 -120.02 -60.50
CA LYS A 49 53.89 -118.79 -59.89
C LYS A 49 53.59 -117.57 -60.76
N SER A 50 53.84 -117.64 -62.07
CA SER A 50 53.52 -116.56 -63.00
C SER A 50 52.02 -116.26 -63.06
N MET A 51 51.17 -117.30 -62.96
CA MET A 51 49.71 -117.15 -62.86
C MET A 51 49.30 -116.48 -61.55
N LEU A 52 49.92 -116.83 -60.42
CA LEU A 52 49.69 -116.19 -59.13
C LEU A 52 50.13 -114.72 -59.14
N ASP A 53 51.32 -114.42 -59.66
CA ASP A 53 51.84 -113.05 -59.77
C ASP A 53 50.95 -112.20 -60.69
N ARG A 54 50.46 -112.77 -61.81
CA ARG A 54 49.49 -112.07 -62.66
C ARG A 54 48.19 -111.79 -61.92
N ASN A 55 47.69 -112.75 -61.15
CA ASN A 55 46.45 -112.59 -60.38
C ASN A 55 46.62 -111.52 -59.29
N TYR A 56 47.75 -111.53 -58.59
CA TYR A 56 48.12 -110.51 -57.60
C TYR A 56 48.17 -109.10 -58.23
N VAL A 57 48.88 -108.93 -59.35
CA VAL A 57 48.97 -107.64 -60.05
C VAL A 57 47.60 -107.20 -60.60
N GLN A 58 46.74 -108.13 -61.04
CA GLN A 58 45.38 -107.80 -61.45
C GLN A 58 44.55 -107.30 -60.27
N LEU A 59 44.65 -107.95 -59.11
CA LEU A 59 43.92 -107.57 -57.90
C LEU A 59 44.40 -106.21 -57.34
N GLU A 60 45.71 -105.96 -57.34
CA GLU A 60 46.29 -104.65 -56.99
C GLU A 60 45.84 -103.55 -57.96
N ARG A 61 45.88 -103.81 -59.28
CA ARG A 61 45.40 -102.86 -60.29
C ARG A 61 43.92 -102.53 -60.08
N ASP A 62 43.09 -103.55 -59.89
CA ASP A 62 41.65 -103.36 -59.70
C ASP A 62 41.36 -102.62 -58.38
N THR A 63 42.12 -102.90 -57.33
CA THR A 63 42.05 -102.19 -56.04
C THR A 63 42.45 -100.72 -56.19
N ILE A 64 43.57 -100.43 -56.86
CA ILE A 64 44.01 -99.07 -57.16
C ILE A 64 42.99 -98.34 -58.04
N GLN A 65 42.40 -99.04 -59.03
CA GLN A 65 41.35 -98.46 -59.87
C GLN A 65 40.11 -98.10 -59.04
N THR A 66 39.68 -98.96 -58.11
CA THR A 66 38.56 -98.63 -57.22
C THR A 66 38.87 -97.43 -56.31
N PHE A 67 40.07 -97.33 -55.75
CA PHE A 67 40.47 -96.16 -54.97
C PHE A 67 40.52 -94.89 -55.82
N TYR A 68 41.03 -94.98 -57.05
CA TYR A 68 41.03 -93.88 -58.00
C TYR A 68 39.61 -93.42 -58.33
N ASP A 69 38.71 -94.36 -58.62
CA ASP A 69 37.31 -94.04 -58.96
C ASP A 69 36.56 -93.41 -57.77
N ILE A 70 36.75 -93.96 -56.56
CA ILE A 70 36.17 -93.41 -55.32
C ILE A 70 36.70 -92.00 -55.05
N THR A 71 38.03 -91.83 -55.01
CA THR A 71 38.63 -90.51 -54.74
C THR A 71 38.29 -89.49 -55.80
N HIS A 72 38.25 -89.88 -57.08
CA HIS A 72 37.80 -88.99 -58.15
C HIS A 72 36.33 -88.59 -57.95
N GLN A 73 35.47 -89.53 -57.55
CA GLN A 73 34.07 -89.23 -57.28
C GLN A 73 33.89 -88.34 -56.05
N GLU A 74 34.66 -88.58 -54.99
CA GLU A 74 34.69 -87.72 -53.80
C GLU A 74 35.15 -86.31 -54.13
N VAL A 75 36.23 -86.14 -54.90
CA VAL A 75 36.69 -84.83 -55.38
C VAL A 75 35.59 -84.12 -56.17
N LYS A 76 34.95 -84.80 -57.11
CA LYS A 76 33.80 -84.24 -57.84
C LYS A 76 32.66 -83.83 -56.91
N THR A 77 32.33 -84.63 -55.90
CA THR A 77 31.27 -84.26 -54.95
C THR A 77 31.66 -83.07 -54.08
N MET A 78 32.93 -82.94 -53.71
CA MET A 78 33.43 -81.81 -52.93
C MET A 78 33.47 -80.53 -53.78
N GLU A 79 33.92 -80.61 -55.03
CA GLU A 79 33.85 -79.50 -55.99
C GLU A 79 32.42 -78.98 -56.17
N LEU A 80 31.44 -79.89 -56.30
CA LEU A 80 30.03 -79.52 -56.39
C LEU A 80 29.52 -78.88 -55.09
N LYS A 81 29.92 -79.38 -53.92
CA LYS A 81 29.55 -78.77 -52.62
C LYS A 81 30.16 -77.38 -52.45
N THR A 82 31.41 -77.18 -52.85
CA THR A 82 32.06 -75.87 -52.82
C THR A 82 31.33 -74.90 -53.75
N SER A 83 31.04 -75.31 -54.99
CA SER A 83 30.28 -74.49 -55.94
C SER A 83 28.86 -74.16 -55.43
N ALA A 84 28.19 -75.10 -54.76
CA ALA A 84 26.89 -74.83 -54.14
C ALA A 84 26.99 -73.81 -52.99
N LYS A 85 28.05 -73.88 -52.17
CA LYS A 85 28.31 -72.92 -51.10
C LYS A 85 28.69 -71.54 -51.63
N ASP A 86 29.49 -71.46 -52.68
CA ASP A 86 29.81 -70.19 -53.36
C ASP A 86 28.53 -69.51 -53.87
N ARG A 87 27.63 -70.28 -54.48
CA ARG A 87 26.33 -69.77 -54.94
C ARG A 87 25.43 -69.32 -53.78
N GLU A 88 25.45 -70.02 -52.65
CA GLU A 88 24.71 -69.61 -51.45
C GLU A 88 25.26 -68.31 -50.86
N MET A 89 26.59 -68.14 -50.83
CA MET A 89 27.23 -66.89 -50.41
C MET A 89 26.85 -65.72 -51.34
N GLU A 90 26.91 -65.92 -52.66
CA GLU A 90 26.48 -64.89 -53.63
C GLU A 90 25.02 -64.46 -53.40
N LEU A 91 24.10 -65.41 -53.18
CA LEU A 91 22.69 -65.09 -52.90
C LEU A 91 22.51 -64.32 -51.59
N MET A 92 23.26 -64.68 -50.55
CA MET A 92 23.25 -63.96 -49.27
C MET A 92 23.79 -62.53 -49.41
N GLU A 93 24.87 -62.33 -50.18
CA GLU A 93 25.41 -61.01 -50.46
C GLU A 93 24.42 -60.14 -51.25
N ASP A 94 23.77 -60.70 -52.27
CA ASP A 94 22.75 -59.99 -53.05
C ASP A 94 21.52 -59.63 -52.21
N ASN A 95 21.04 -60.55 -51.37
CA ASN A 95 19.97 -60.27 -50.42
C ASN A 95 20.36 -59.16 -49.45
N HIS A 96 21.56 -59.22 -48.86
CA HIS A 96 22.06 -58.20 -47.96
C HIS A 96 22.17 -56.82 -48.66
N ARG A 97 22.64 -56.77 -49.92
CA ARG A 97 22.67 -55.54 -50.72
C ARG A 97 21.29 -54.96 -50.98
N VAL A 98 20.26 -55.80 -51.11
CA VAL A 98 18.87 -55.34 -51.25
C VAL A 98 18.36 -54.81 -49.90
N GLU A 99 18.56 -55.53 -48.81
CA GLU A 99 18.18 -55.11 -47.47
C GLU A 99 18.80 -53.77 -47.08
N VAL A 100 20.11 -53.59 -47.30
CA VAL A 100 20.79 -52.32 -47.04
C VAL A 100 20.15 -51.18 -47.82
N ARG A 101 19.79 -51.40 -49.10
CA ARG A 101 19.09 -50.37 -49.90
C ARG A 101 17.70 -50.04 -49.35
N VAL A 102 16.94 -51.04 -48.92
CA VAL A 102 15.63 -50.85 -48.29
C VAL A 102 15.77 -50.07 -46.98
N TYR A 103 16.75 -50.41 -46.14
CA TYR A 103 17.02 -49.69 -44.89
C TYR A 103 17.42 -48.24 -45.16
N VAL A 104 18.31 -47.99 -46.12
CA VAL A 104 18.68 -46.63 -46.54
C VAL A 104 17.46 -45.83 -47.00
N GLN A 105 16.55 -46.45 -47.77
CA GLN A 105 15.33 -45.78 -48.22
C GLN A 105 14.36 -45.52 -47.07
N LYS A 106 14.26 -46.43 -46.09
CA LYS A 106 13.43 -46.26 -44.89
C LYS A 106 13.95 -45.13 -44.01
N VAL A 107 15.27 -45.01 -43.84
CA VAL A 107 15.90 -43.88 -43.13
C VAL A 107 15.59 -42.56 -43.84
N LYS A 108 15.79 -42.49 -45.17
CA LYS A 108 15.46 -41.28 -45.95
C LYS A 108 13.99 -40.87 -45.82
N HIS A 109 13.08 -41.84 -45.82
CA HIS A 109 11.65 -41.57 -45.64
C HIS A 109 11.35 -41.04 -44.24
N LEU A 110 11.92 -41.67 -43.19
CA LEU A 110 11.78 -41.21 -41.80
C LEU A 110 12.35 -39.82 -41.60
N GLU A 111 13.51 -39.50 -42.19
CA GLU A 111 14.10 -38.16 -42.14
C GLU A 111 13.19 -37.13 -42.82
N TYR A 112 12.63 -37.46 -43.99
CA TYR A 112 11.70 -36.60 -44.70
C TYR A 112 10.41 -36.35 -43.91
N GLU A 113 9.80 -37.41 -43.34
CA GLU A 113 8.63 -37.28 -42.48
C GLU A 113 8.95 -36.46 -41.24
N HIS A 114 10.08 -36.71 -40.58
CA HIS A 114 10.51 -35.93 -39.42
C HIS A 114 10.68 -34.45 -39.77
N GLN A 115 11.31 -34.15 -40.91
CA GLN A 115 11.48 -32.78 -41.37
C GLN A 115 10.14 -32.10 -41.69
N ASN A 116 9.19 -32.82 -42.28
CA ASN A 116 7.84 -32.29 -42.54
C ASN A 116 7.06 -32.07 -41.23
N ASN A 117 7.16 -32.99 -40.28
CA ASN A 117 6.52 -32.85 -38.97
C ASN A 117 7.10 -31.65 -38.21
N LEU A 118 8.42 -31.46 -38.23
CA LEU A 118 9.06 -30.27 -37.67
C LEU A 118 8.53 -28.99 -38.31
N LYS A 119 8.43 -28.94 -39.65
CA LYS A 119 7.86 -27.79 -40.36
C LYS A 119 6.40 -27.51 -39.98
N SER A 120 5.59 -28.56 -39.85
CA SER A 120 4.19 -28.43 -39.41
C SER A 120 4.14 -27.84 -38.00
N ILE A 121 4.91 -28.39 -37.06
CA ILE A 121 4.96 -27.92 -35.66
C ILE A 121 5.43 -26.47 -35.60
N THR A 122 6.44 -26.08 -36.39
CA THR A 122 6.90 -24.69 -36.43
C THR A 122 5.84 -23.75 -36.98
N MET A 123 5.12 -24.16 -38.04
CA MET A 123 4.06 -23.35 -38.63
C MET A 123 2.86 -23.20 -37.67
N ASP A 124 2.46 -24.29 -37.00
CA ASP A 124 1.41 -24.27 -35.98
C ASP A 124 1.83 -23.39 -34.80
N GLY A 125 3.09 -23.46 -34.37
CA GLY A 125 3.67 -22.61 -33.34
C GLY A 125 3.66 -21.13 -33.72
N GLU A 126 4.06 -20.78 -34.95
CA GLU A 126 4.02 -19.41 -35.48
C GLU A 126 2.58 -18.88 -35.57
N GLN A 127 1.62 -19.71 -35.99
CA GLN A 127 0.22 -19.33 -36.06
C GLN A 127 -0.38 -19.06 -34.66
N LEU A 128 -0.05 -19.90 -33.68
CA LEU A 128 -0.46 -19.70 -32.28
C LEU A 128 0.14 -18.41 -31.71
N LEU A 129 1.44 -18.19 -31.92
CA LEU A 129 2.12 -16.95 -31.51
C LEU A 129 1.52 -15.71 -32.17
N GLY A 130 1.20 -15.78 -33.46
CA GLY A 130 0.52 -14.71 -34.19
C GLY A 130 -0.87 -14.43 -33.61
N GLY A 131 -1.67 -15.47 -33.40
CA GLY A 131 -3.01 -15.35 -32.82
C GLY A 131 -3.00 -14.78 -31.40
N GLU A 132 -2.04 -15.18 -30.57
CA GLU A 132 -1.88 -14.64 -29.22
C GLU A 132 -1.39 -13.18 -29.24
N GLY A 133 -0.52 -12.83 -30.19
CA GLY A 133 -0.13 -11.45 -30.46
C GLY A 133 -1.31 -10.56 -30.86
N ASP A 134 -2.17 -11.02 -31.76
CA ASP A 134 -3.37 -10.31 -32.20
C ASP A 134 -4.39 -10.16 -31.04
N LEU A 135 -4.62 -11.23 -30.27
CA LEU A 135 -5.48 -11.19 -29.08
C LEU A 135 -4.97 -10.18 -28.05
N HIS A 136 -3.67 -10.18 -27.78
CA HIS A 136 -3.06 -9.21 -26.88
C HIS A 136 -3.17 -7.78 -27.42
N GLY A 137 -2.94 -7.57 -28.72
CA GLY A 137 -3.09 -6.26 -29.37
C GLY A 137 -4.52 -5.72 -29.31
N ASN A 138 -5.50 -6.58 -29.54
CA ASN A 138 -6.92 -6.25 -29.45
C ASN A 138 -7.32 -5.92 -28.01
N ARG A 139 -6.95 -6.77 -27.04
CA ARG A 139 -7.21 -6.54 -25.62
C ARG A 139 -6.58 -5.23 -25.14
N SER A 140 -5.35 -4.94 -25.53
CA SER A 140 -4.67 -3.69 -25.20
C SER A 140 -5.42 -2.48 -25.79
N SER A 141 -5.86 -2.56 -27.05
CA SER A 141 -6.63 -1.52 -27.70
C SER A 141 -7.99 -1.28 -27.03
N GLU A 142 -8.69 -2.33 -26.63
CA GLU A 142 -9.95 -2.26 -25.87
C GLU A 142 -9.73 -1.61 -24.49
N LEU A 143 -8.70 -2.01 -23.76
CA LEU A 143 -8.35 -1.41 -22.47
C LEU A 143 -8.00 0.07 -22.62
N HIS A 144 -7.30 0.46 -23.70
CA HIS A 144 -7.01 1.86 -23.99
C HIS A 144 -8.26 2.68 -24.30
N ARG A 145 -9.23 2.11 -25.03
CA ARG A 145 -10.53 2.75 -25.29
C ARG A 145 -11.33 2.90 -23.99
N ALA A 146 -11.51 1.82 -23.23
CA ALA A 146 -12.22 1.86 -21.96
C ALA A 146 -11.59 2.86 -20.97
N LYS A 147 -10.25 2.93 -20.91
CA LYS A 147 -9.53 3.94 -20.10
C LYS A 147 -9.85 5.37 -20.56
N LYS A 148 -9.95 5.62 -21.87
CA LYS A 148 -10.29 6.94 -22.41
C LYS A 148 -11.74 7.30 -22.11
N ASP A 149 -12.65 6.35 -22.24
CA ASP A 149 -14.08 6.55 -21.98
C ASP A 149 -14.31 6.87 -20.50
N ILE A 150 -13.73 6.10 -19.58
CA ILE A 150 -13.79 6.36 -18.13
C ILE A 150 -13.21 7.74 -17.79
N LYS A 151 -12.10 8.14 -18.44
CA LYS A 151 -11.54 9.48 -18.21
C LYS A 151 -12.51 10.59 -18.65
N SER A 152 -13.15 10.42 -19.81
CA SER A 152 -14.15 11.37 -20.31
C SER A 152 -15.35 11.45 -19.37
N GLU A 153 -15.87 10.33 -18.88
CA GLU A 153 -16.98 10.29 -17.92
C GLU A 153 -16.62 10.99 -16.60
N VAL A 154 -15.38 10.79 -16.12
CA VAL A 154 -14.88 11.45 -14.92
C VAL A 154 -14.80 12.96 -15.13
N GLU A 155 -14.25 13.42 -16.25
CA GLU A 155 -14.18 14.85 -16.60
C GLU A 155 -15.57 15.48 -16.72
N GLU A 156 -16.53 14.79 -17.35
CA GLU A 156 -17.92 15.24 -17.45
C GLU A 156 -18.58 15.35 -16.07
N ARG A 157 -18.40 14.36 -15.19
CA ARG A 157 -18.90 14.43 -13.81
C ARG A 157 -18.27 15.56 -13.00
N TYR A 158 -16.97 15.83 -13.19
CA TYR A 158 -16.32 16.96 -12.55
C TYR A 158 -16.90 18.30 -13.00
N LEU A 159 -17.18 18.46 -14.29
CA LEU A 159 -17.81 19.66 -14.84
C LEU A 159 -19.23 19.84 -14.28
N LEU A 160 -20.06 18.79 -14.32
CA LEU A 160 -21.42 18.83 -13.78
C LEU A 160 -21.43 19.19 -12.28
N ASN A 161 -20.57 18.57 -11.48
CA ASN A 161 -20.46 18.88 -10.05
C ASN A 161 -19.96 20.32 -9.81
N ALA A 162 -19.03 20.82 -10.63
CA ALA A 162 -18.58 22.20 -10.54
C ALA A 162 -19.71 23.19 -10.85
N GLU A 163 -20.57 22.89 -11.83
CA GLU A 163 -21.77 23.66 -12.14
C GLU A 163 -22.79 23.63 -11.00
N GLU A 164 -23.05 22.46 -10.41
CA GLU A 164 -23.93 22.31 -9.24
C GLU A 164 -23.43 23.14 -8.05
N ILE A 165 -22.13 23.05 -7.72
CA ILE A 165 -21.51 23.86 -6.67
C ILE A 165 -21.65 25.35 -6.97
N ALA A 166 -21.44 25.78 -8.22
CA ALA A 166 -21.61 27.17 -8.62
C ALA A 166 -23.06 27.64 -8.47
N GLN A 167 -24.04 26.81 -8.82
CA GLN A 167 -25.46 27.09 -8.63
C GLN A 167 -25.83 27.22 -7.15
N VAL A 168 -25.37 26.29 -6.30
CA VAL A 168 -25.58 26.33 -4.85
C VAL A 168 -24.96 27.59 -4.25
N LYS A 169 -23.71 27.93 -4.61
CA LYS A 169 -23.05 29.17 -4.17
C LYS A 169 -23.83 30.41 -4.59
N LYS A 170 -24.33 30.45 -5.83
CA LYS A 170 -25.16 31.56 -6.33
C LYS A 170 -26.49 31.66 -5.57
N ALA A 171 -27.14 30.53 -5.27
CA ALA A 171 -28.36 30.48 -4.48
C ALA A 171 -28.14 30.98 -3.05
N HIS A 172 -27.09 30.49 -2.36
CA HIS A 172 -26.69 30.97 -1.04
C HIS A 172 -26.36 32.46 -1.04
N GLY A 173 -25.65 32.95 -2.06
CA GLY A 173 -25.37 34.38 -2.23
C GLY A 173 -26.64 35.22 -2.29
N LYS A 174 -27.65 34.79 -3.07
CA LYS A 174 -28.96 35.45 -3.13
C LYS A 174 -29.72 35.43 -1.79
N THR A 175 -29.64 34.32 -1.05
CA THR A 175 -30.29 34.22 0.26
C THR A 175 -29.62 35.15 1.28
N LEU A 176 -28.28 35.24 1.25
CA LEU A 176 -27.52 36.16 2.09
C LEU A 176 -27.82 37.62 1.78
N THR A 177 -27.92 38.02 0.51
CA THR A 177 -28.30 39.39 0.15
C THR A 177 -29.71 39.73 0.63
N LYS A 178 -30.69 38.82 0.43
CA LYS A 178 -32.05 39.02 0.95
C LYS A 178 -32.11 39.16 2.47
N MET A 179 -31.32 38.36 3.21
CA MET A 179 -31.25 38.51 4.66
C MET A 179 -30.64 39.84 5.07
N ARG A 180 -29.57 40.30 4.39
CA ARG A 180 -28.96 41.61 4.63
C ARG A 180 -29.95 42.75 4.37
N GLU A 181 -30.66 42.71 3.24
CA GLU A 181 -31.72 43.67 2.91
C GLU A 181 -32.82 43.68 3.99
N GLY A 182 -33.26 42.51 4.44
CA GLY A 182 -34.24 42.39 5.52
C GLY A 182 -33.78 42.99 6.85
N PHE A 183 -32.50 42.78 7.23
CA PHE A 183 -31.92 43.41 8.41
C PHE A 183 -31.76 44.92 8.25
N GLU A 184 -31.39 45.40 7.08
CA GLU A 184 -31.23 46.83 6.80
C GLU A 184 -32.58 47.57 6.90
N VAL A 185 -33.64 46.99 6.33
CA VAL A 185 -35.01 47.50 6.49
C VAL A 185 -35.42 47.50 7.97
N SER A 186 -35.21 46.40 8.69
CA SER A 186 -35.55 46.29 10.11
C SER A 186 -34.81 47.32 10.98
N LEU A 187 -33.53 47.56 10.69
CA LEU A 187 -32.72 48.58 11.36
C LEU A 187 -33.20 49.99 11.05
N SER A 188 -33.56 50.26 9.79
CA SER A 188 -34.11 51.56 9.37
C SER A 188 -35.45 51.85 10.07
N GLU A 189 -36.35 50.86 10.11
CA GLU A 189 -37.62 50.96 10.85
C GLU A 189 -37.42 51.13 12.37
N LEU A 190 -36.42 50.47 12.96
CA LEU A 190 -36.10 50.65 14.37
C LEU A 190 -35.56 52.05 14.65
N ARG A 191 -34.65 52.56 13.81
CA ARG A 191 -34.14 53.93 13.90
C ARG A 191 -35.27 54.95 13.80
N ALA A 192 -36.11 54.84 12.79
CA ALA A 192 -37.25 55.74 12.60
C ALA A 192 -38.21 55.73 13.82
N ARG A 193 -38.45 54.56 14.43
CA ARG A 193 -39.25 54.45 15.66
C ARG A 193 -38.58 55.13 16.86
N CYS A 194 -37.27 54.97 17.02
CA CYS A 194 -36.52 55.64 18.09
C CYS A 194 -36.53 57.16 17.90
N ASP A 195 -36.28 57.64 16.68
CA ASP A 195 -36.25 59.07 16.36
C ASP A 195 -37.62 59.72 16.59
N ALA A 196 -38.71 59.06 16.17
CA ALA A 196 -40.07 59.53 16.43
C ALA A 196 -40.38 59.61 17.94
N ARG A 197 -39.90 58.63 18.72
CA ARG A 197 -40.08 58.63 20.18
C ARG A 197 -39.26 59.72 20.87
N LEU A 198 -38.06 60.01 20.37
CA LEU A 198 -37.24 61.12 20.85
C LEU A 198 -37.90 62.47 20.56
N ALA A 199 -38.37 62.68 19.32
CA ALA A 199 -39.07 63.91 18.93
C ALA A 199 -40.33 64.15 19.79
N SER A 200 -41.15 63.11 19.99
CA SER A 200 -42.33 63.20 20.88
C SER A 200 -41.96 63.56 22.32
N LEU A 201 -40.84 63.04 22.83
CA LEU A 201 -40.39 63.37 24.18
C LEU A 201 -39.87 64.81 24.28
N GLU A 202 -39.19 65.29 23.24
CA GLU A 202 -38.75 66.69 23.14
C GLU A 202 -39.96 67.64 23.16
N ASP A 203 -41.00 67.35 22.36
CA ASP A 203 -42.25 68.11 22.34
C ASP A 203 -42.95 68.12 23.71
N ASP A 204 -43.05 66.96 24.38
CA ASP A 204 -43.65 66.83 25.72
C ASP A 204 -42.89 67.66 26.78
N LEU A 205 -41.55 67.62 26.73
CA LEU A 205 -40.71 68.38 27.65
C LEU A 205 -40.80 69.90 27.38
N GLU A 206 -40.87 70.30 26.12
CA GLU A 206 -41.06 71.70 25.76
C GLU A 206 -42.43 72.22 26.19
N LEU A 207 -43.49 71.42 26.00
CA LEU A 207 -44.83 71.75 26.49
C LEU A 207 -44.84 71.90 28.01
N ARG A 208 -44.22 70.96 28.73
CA ARG A 208 -44.11 71.04 30.20
C ARG A 208 -43.38 72.31 30.65
N ARG A 209 -42.27 72.64 30.00
CA ARG A 209 -41.54 73.88 30.26
C ARG A 209 -42.42 75.12 30.01
N LYS A 210 -43.20 75.15 28.94
CA LYS A 210 -44.12 76.26 28.63
C LYS A 210 -45.21 76.40 29.70
N VAL A 211 -45.80 75.29 30.12
CA VAL A 211 -46.80 75.27 31.21
C VAL A 211 -46.18 75.80 32.50
N ASP A 212 -45.00 75.31 32.90
CA ASP A 212 -44.31 75.76 34.12
C ASP A 212 -44.02 77.28 34.07
N ILE A 213 -43.58 77.80 32.92
CA ILE A 213 -43.36 79.24 32.71
C ILE A 213 -44.67 80.02 32.89
N HIS A 214 -45.75 79.60 32.24
CA HIS A 214 -47.05 80.25 32.36
C HIS A 214 -47.59 80.22 33.79
N GLU A 215 -47.45 79.11 34.51
CA GLU A 215 -47.84 79.06 35.92
C GLU A 215 -47.03 80.04 36.78
N ILE A 216 -45.72 80.18 36.53
CA ILE A 216 -44.87 81.15 37.23
C ILE A 216 -45.28 82.58 36.89
N GLU A 217 -45.58 82.87 35.62
CA GLU A 217 -46.07 84.18 35.16
C GLU A 217 -47.41 84.53 35.80
N GLU A 218 -48.36 83.61 35.84
CA GLU A 218 -49.66 83.79 36.51
C GLU A 218 -49.47 84.08 38.01
N ARG A 219 -48.63 83.30 38.71
CA ARG A 219 -48.31 83.57 40.12
C ARG A 219 -47.69 84.97 40.31
N LYS A 220 -46.78 85.39 39.43
CA LYS A 220 -46.18 86.73 39.47
C LYS A 220 -47.21 87.82 39.18
N ASN A 221 -48.09 87.63 38.19
CA ASN A 221 -49.14 88.59 37.85
C ASN A 221 -50.17 88.73 38.98
N LEU A 222 -50.56 87.63 39.61
CA LEU A 222 -51.38 87.65 40.82
C LEU A 222 -50.70 88.45 41.94
N HIS A 223 -49.40 88.20 42.18
CA HIS A 223 -48.65 88.96 43.19
C HIS A 223 -48.54 90.45 42.86
N ILE A 224 -48.30 90.82 41.60
CA ILE A 224 -48.30 92.22 41.14
C ILE A 224 -49.67 92.85 41.37
N ASN A 225 -50.76 92.17 41.02
CA ASN A 225 -52.12 92.65 41.24
C ASN A 225 -52.44 92.86 42.72
N ASP A 226 -52.04 91.92 43.58
CA ASP A 226 -52.20 92.04 45.03
C ASP A 226 -51.37 93.21 45.58
N LEU A 227 -50.14 93.38 45.10
CA LEU A 227 -49.29 94.50 45.46
C LEU A 227 -49.89 95.84 45.01
N MET A 228 -50.44 95.92 43.79
CA MET A 228 -51.15 97.10 43.31
C MET A 228 -52.38 97.42 44.18
N LYS A 229 -53.21 96.42 44.51
CA LYS A 229 -54.36 96.62 45.42
C LYS A 229 -53.92 97.08 46.80
N ASN A 230 -52.85 96.51 47.34
CA ASN A 230 -52.29 96.91 48.62
C ASN A 230 -51.77 98.35 48.57
N HIS A 231 -51.07 98.73 47.49
CA HIS A 231 -50.62 100.10 47.28
C HIS A 231 -51.79 101.06 47.12
N GLU A 232 -52.83 100.72 46.35
CA GLU A 232 -54.02 101.55 46.17
C GLU A 232 -54.77 101.73 47.50
N LYS A 233 -54.87 100.66 48.31
CA LYS A 233 -55.41 100.73 49.68
C LYS A 233 -54.53 101.61 50.58
N ALA A 234 -53.22 101.46 50.53
CA ALA A 234 -52.28 102.28 51.30
C ALA A 234 -52.30 103.75 50.87
N PHE A 235 -52.39 104.04 49.58
CA PHE A 235 -52.57 105.39 49.04
C PHE A 235 -53.94 105.96 49.42
N GLY A 236 -54.99 105.15 49.40
CA GLY A 236 -56.31 105.53 49.90
C GLY A 236 -56.29 105.87 51.38
N GLN A 237 -55.62 105.05 52.18
CA GLN A 237 -55.38 105.30 53.61
C GLN A 237 -54.50 106.53 53.83
N MET A 238 -53.48 106.76 53.01
CA MET A 238 -52.60 107.93 53.09
C MET A 238 -53.35 109.21 52.69
N LYS A 239 -54.21 109.14 51.67
CA LYS A 239 -55.09 110.24 51.27
C LYS A 239 -56.16 110.50 52.33
N ALA A 240 -56.71 109.45 52.95
CA ALA A 240 -57.58 109.57 54.11
C ALA A 240 -56.83 110.19 55.29
N TYR A 241 -55.61 109.75 55.59
CA TYR A 241 -54.75 110.31 56.63
C TYR A 241 -54.39 111.77 56.37
N TYR A 242 -54.10 112.18 55.13
CA TYR A 242 -53.87 113.59 54.81
C TYR A 242 -55.16 114.40 54.78
N ASN A 243 -56.30 113.85 54.35
CA ASN A 243 -57.61 114.49 54.48
C ASN A 243 -58.01 114.63 55.95
N ASP A 244 -57.69 113.64 56.77
CA ASP A 244 -57.89 113.62 58.21
C ASP A 244 -56.91 114.56 58.89
N ILE A 245 -55.66 114.68 58.44
CA ILE A 245 -54.75 115.76 58.86
C ILE A 245 -55.26 117.11 58.37
N THR A 246 -55.92 117.23 57.22
CA THR A 246 -56.44 118.52 56.75
C THR A 246 -57.66 118.91 57.58
N ASN A 247 -58.54 117.94 57.87
CA ASN A 247 -59.66 118.06 58.80
C ASN A 247 -59.17 118.31 60.22
N ASP A 248 -58.14 117.61 60.66
CA ASP A 248 -57.52 117.74 61.96
C ASP A 248 -56.68 118.99 62.03
N ASN A 249 -56.13 119.51 60.94
CA ASN A 249 -55.50 120.83 60.86
C ASN A 249 -56.57 121.93 60.91
N LEU A 250 -57.76 121.71 60.34
CA LEU A 250 -58.93 122.58 60.54
C LEU A 250 -59.45 122.48 61.99
N LYS A 251 -59.43 121.29 62.59
CA LYS A 251 -59.73 121.08 64.02
C LYS A 251 -58.60 121.56 64.92
N LEU A 252 -57.35 121.61 64.46
CA LEU A 252 -56.14 122.06 65.15
C LEU A 252 -56.01 123.57 65.02
N ILE A 253 -56.53 124.18 63.96
CA ILE A 253 -56.78 125.63 63.97
C ILE A 253 -57.87 125.97 65.00
N ARG A 254 -58.85 125.07 65.22
CA ARG A 254 -59.80 125.19 66.33
C ARG A 254 -59.18 124.81 67.68
N SER A 255 -58.33 123.79 67.76
CA SER A 255 -57.77 123.24 69.00
C SER A 255 -56.48 123.91 69.41
N LEU A 256 -55.65 124.49 68.55
CA LEU A 256 -54.54 125.39 68.93
C LEU A 256 -55.06 126.69 69.55
N LYS A 257 -56.35 126.99 69.36
CA LYS A 257 -57.09 127.99 70.13
C LYS A 257 -57.40 127.50 71.56
N ASP A 258 -57.54 126.18 71.75
CA ASP A 258 -57.93 125.52 73.00
C ASP A 258 -56.76 124.79 73.74
N GLU A 259 -55.66 124.43 73.06
CA GLU A 259 -54.50 123.61 73.50
C GLU A 259 -53.28 124.44 73.87
N LEU A 260 -53.33 125.77 73.70
CA LEU A 260 -52.50 126.69 74.48
C LEU A 260 -52.68 126.44 76.01
N VAL A 261 -53.76 125.76 76.40
CA VAL A 261 -54.12 125.44 77.80
C VAL A 261 -53.66 124.04 78.26
N GLU A 262 -53.51 123.04 77.39
CA GLU A 262 -53.31 121.62 77.78
C GLU A 262 -51.88 121.06 77.59
N MET A 263 -51.05 121.65 76.73
CA MET A 263 -49.68 121.16 76.41
C MET A 263 -48.62 121.34 77.52
N LYS A 264 -49.03 121.73 78.73
CA LYS A 264 -48.16 121.77 79.93
C LYS A 264 -48.09 120.44 80.70
N LYS A 265 -48.86 119.39 80.35
CA LYS A 265 -49.13 118.32 81.33
C LYS A 265 -48.70 116.87 81.07
N LYS A 266 -48.18 116.42 79.92
CA LYS A 266 -47.97 114.95 79.71
C LYS A 266 -46.65 114.51 79.07
N ALA A 267 -45.52 115.04 79.54
CA ALA A 267 -44.17 114.67 79.12
C ALA A 267 -43.50 113.54 79.96
N VAL A 268 -44.24 112.64 80.63
CA VAL A 268 -43.66 111.69 81.61
C VAL A 268 -43.93 110.19 81.27
N ALA A 269 -44.25 109.86 80.02
CA ALA A 269 -44.65 108.49 79.62
C ALA A 269 -43.51 107.52 79.21
N ASN A 270 -42.23 107.85 79.46
CA ASN A 270 -41.10 107.16 78.78
C ASN A 270 -40.19 106.31 79.69
N GLN A 271 -40.78 105.41 80.49
CA GLN A 271 -40.02 104.52 81.39
C GLN A 271 -40.41 103.02 81.31
N LYS A 272 -41.26 102.60 80.36
CA LYS A 272 -41.74 101.20 80.23
C LYS A 272 -41.04 100.32 79.17
N LEU A 273 -40.15 100.86 78.33
CA LEU A 273 -39.58 100.14 77.17
C LEU A 273 -38.41 99.17 77.52
N MET A 274 -37.88 99.21 78.76
CA MET A 274 -36.62 98.53 79.10
C MET A 274 -36.79 97.04 79.46
N LEU A 275 -38.00 96.58 79.78
CA LEU A 275 -38.26 95.19 80.21
C LEU A 275 -38.52 94.21 79.06
N ASP A 276 -39.04 94.69 77.92
CA ASP A 276 -39.43 93.84 76.79
C ASP A 276 -38.22 93.22 76.07
N ILE A 277 -37.07 93.90 76.08
CA ILE A 277 -35.84 93.44 75.40
C ILE A 277 -35.22 92.22 76.11
N SER A 278 -35.43 92.05 77.42
CA SER A 278 -34.87 90.93 78.18
C SER A 278 -35.61 89.60 77.95
N HIS A 279 -36.92 89.66 77.70
CA HIS A 279 -37.74 88.48 77.42
C HIS A 279 -37.48 87.90 76.03
N GLU A 280 -37.20 88.76 75.04
CA GLU A 280 -36.96 88.36 73.66
C GLU A 280 -35.67 87.54 73.50
N ASN A 281 -34.61 87.87 74.26
CA ASN A 281 -33.34 87.15 74.24
C ASN A 281 -33.40 85.75 74.86
N LYS A 282 -34.30 85.50 75.81
CA LYS A 282 -34.54 84.15 76.36
C LYS A 282 -35.36 83.26 75.41
N ARG A 283 -36.18 83.85 74.54
CA ARG A 283 -37.02 83.13 73.57
C ARG A 283 -36.20 82.52 72.41
N LEU A 284 -35.03 83.08 72.11
CA LEU A 284 -34.22 82.70 70.93
C LEU A 284 -33.11 81.66 71.23
N SER A 285 -32.86 81.30 72.49
CA SER A 285 -31.80 80.32 72.82
C SER A 285 -32.17 78.88 72.51
N GLU A 286 -33.44 78.52 72.69
CA GLU A 286 -33.95 77.15 72.51
C GLU A 286 -34.05 76.72 71.03
N PRO A 287 -34.51 77.59 70.09
CA PRO A 287 -34.45 77.29 68.65
C PRO A 287 -33.02 77.10 68.13
N LEU A 288 -32.04 77.82 68.69
CA LEU A 288 -30.64 77.72 68.29
C LEU A 288 -30.02 76.37 68.68
N THR A 289 -30.38 75.84 69.86
CA THR A 289 -29.92 74.51 70.30
C THR A 289 -30.49 73.38 69.43
N VAL A 290 -31.75 73.49 69.00
CA VAL A 290 -32.38 72.51 68.10
C VAL A 290 -31.74 72.52 66.71
N ALA A 291 -31.46 73.70 66.15
CA ALA A 291 -30.77 73.79 64.86
C ALA A 291 -29.36 73.18 64.88
N LEU A 292 -28.63 73.27 66.02
CA LEU A 292 -27.32 72.66 66.17
C LEU A 292 -27.37 71.14 66.27
N THR A 293 -28.39 70.57 66.91
CA THR A 293 -28.59 69.11 66.94
C THR A 293 -28.94 68.57 65.56
N ASP A 294 -29.80 69.27 64.81
CA ASP A 294 -30.19 68.86 63.45
C ASP A 294 -28.99 68.85 62.50
N VAL A 295 -28.09 69.84 62.60
CA VAL A 295 -26.85 69.87 61.82
C VAL A 295 -25.93 68.69 62.17
N ALA A 296 -25.85 68.30 63.43
CA ALA A 296 -25.04 67.16 63.86
C ALA A 296 -25.61 65.82 63.33
N GLU A 297 -26.94 65.66 63.32
CA GLU A 297 -27.62 64.49 62.75
C GLU A 297 -27.46 64.40 61.24
N LEU A 298 -27.62 65.52 60.52
CA LEU A 298 -27.40 65.58 59.07
C LEU A 298 -25.95 65.23 58.70
N HIS A 299 -24.95 65.70 59.46
CA HIS A 299 -23.56 65.29 59.27
C HIS A 299 -23.31 63.80 59.58
N ALA A 300 -24.07 63.18 60.50
CA ALA A 300 -24.00 61.74 60.72
C ALA A 300 -24.59 60.95 59.53
N HIS A 301 -25.72 61.41 58.97
CA HIS A 301 -26.33 60.82 57.77
C HIS A 301 -25.43 60.93 56.53
N LEU A 302 -24.77 62.07 56.32
CA LEU A 302 -23.83 62.24 55.20
C LEU A 302 -22.64 61.27 55.31
N ARG A 303 -22.08 61.07 56.50
CA ARG A 303 -21.02 60.07 56.74
C ARG A 303 -21.50 58.64 56.49
N GLY A 304 -22.75 58.34 56.83
CA GLY A 304 -23.40 57.06 56.48
C GLY A 304 -23.48 56.85 54.97
N GLN A 305 -23.99 57.85 54.24
CA GLN A 305 -24.10 57.79 52.77
C GLN A 305 -22.74 57.65 52.08
N GLU A 306 -21.69 58.30 52.58
CA GLU A 306 -20.33 58.15 52.04
C GLU A 306 -19.81 56.70 52.21
N LYS A 307 -20.05 56.09 53.37
CA LYS A 307 -19.70 54.69 53.63
C LYS A 307 -20.49 53.73 52.72
N ASP A 308 -21.77 53.98 52.52
CA ASP A 308 -22.62 53.18 51.63
C ASP A 308 -22.20 53.32 50.17
N ARG A 309 -21.82 54.52 49.73
CA ARG A 309 -21.27 54.77 48.40
C ARG A 309 -19.99 53.99 48.16
N MET A 310 -19.06 54.01 49.12
CA MET A 310 -17.81 53.24 49.06
C MET A 310 -18.06 51.72 49.07
N SER A 311 -19.06 51.26 49.83
CA SER A 311 -19.44 49.85 49.87
C SER A 311 -20.05 49.41 48.54
N LEU A 312 -20.88 50.26 47.92
CA LEU A 312 -21.46 50.03 46.60
C LEU A 312 -20.37 49.99 45.50
N THR A 313 -19.38 50.88 45.53
CA THR A 313 -18.28 50.84 44.56
C THR A 313 -17.47 49.55 44.70
N ASN A 314 -17.19 49.12 45.93
CA ASN A 314 -16.48 47.86 46.19
C ASN A 314 -17.31 46.64 45.75
N ALA A 315 -18.62 46.63 46.02
CA ALA A 315 -19.51 45.57 45.57
C ALA A 315 -19.59 45.50 44.04
N LYS A 316 -19.68 46.63 43.34
CA LYS A 316 -19.63 46.69 41.87
C LYS A 316 -18.31 46.19 41.30
N ALA A 317 -17.19 46.52 41.93
CA ALA A 317 -15.88 46.01 41.52
C ALA A 317 -15.80 44.49 41.67
N ARG A 318 -16.26 43.94 42.80
CA ARG A 318 -16.35 42.48 43.02
C ARG A 318 -17.27 41.80 42.01
N LEU A 319 -18.41 42.40 41.70
CA LEU A 319 -19.36 41.87 40.72
C LEU A 319 -18.72 41.78 39.33
N ARG A 320 -17.97 42.80 38.89
CA ARG A 320 -17.24 42.76 37.61
C ARG A 320 -16.23 41.61 37.56
N VAL A 321 -15.44 41.43 38.62
CA VAL A 321 -14.46 40.32 38.69
C VAL A 321 -15.17 38.96 38.65
N ILE A 322 -16.29 38.81 39.35
CA ILE A 322 -17.07 37.57 39.32
C ILE A 322 -17.69 37.33 37.94
N ASP A 323 -18.18 38.39 37.26
CA ASP A 323 -18.73 38.28 35.91
C ASP A 323 -17.65 37.87 34.88
N GLU A 324 -16.44 38.44 35.00
CA GLU A 324 -15.28 38.04 34.18
C GLU A 324 -14.93 36.56 34.42
N GLN A 325 -14.81 36.14 35.68
CA GLN A 325 -14.57 34.74 36.04
C GLN A 325 -15.67 33.79 35.55
N LEU A 326 -16.95 34.21 35.63
CA LEU A 326 -18.06 33.42 35.11
C LEU A 326 -18.01 33.30 33.58
N SER A 327 -17.56 34.35 32.88
CA SER A 327 -17.36 34.28 31.43
C SER A 327 -16.23 33.30 31.08
N GLU A 328 -15.07 33.41 31.74
CA GLU A 328 -13.93 32.51 31.53
C GLU A 328 -14.29 31.04 31.81
N VAL A 329 -15.02 30.77 32.90
CA VAL A 329 -15.49 29.42 33.23
C VAL A 329 -16.50 28.90 32.21
N ARG A 330 -17.41 29.76 31.71
CA ARG A 330 -18.35 29.36 30.66
C ARG A 330 -17.65 29.04 29.35
N ASP A 331 -16.64 29.81 28.96
CA ASP A 331 -15.94 29.59 27.70
C ASP A 331 -15.06 28.33 27.78
N SER A 332 -14.34 28.14 28.89
CA SER A 332 -13.61 26.89 29.14
C SER A 332 -14.52 25.66 29.23
N HIS A 333 -15.74 25.79 29.77
CA HIS A 333 -16.72 24.70 29.74
C HIS A 333 -17.15 24.34 28.31
N LYS A 334 -17.43 25.33 27.46
CA LYS A 334 -17.78 25.07 26.05
C LYS A 334 -16.64 24.42 25.28
N GLU A 335 -15.40 24.88 25.50
CA GLU A 335 -14.21 24.27 24.90
C GLU A 335 -14.09 22.81 25.34
N LEU A 336 -14.26 22.54 26.64
CA LEU A 336 -14.22 21.19 27.19
C LEU A 336 -15.34 20.29 26.67
N GLU A 337 -16.55 20.82 26.45
CA GLU A 337 -17.66 20.08 25.83
C GLU A 337 -17.33 19.65 24.40
N VAL A 338 -16.71 20.56 23.62
CA VAL A 338 -16.26 20.25 22.25
C VAL A 338 -15.16 19.20 22.26
N ASP A 339 -14.16 19.35 23.14
CA ASP A 339 -13.07 18.38 23.27
C ASP A 339 -13.59 17.02 23.74
N PHE A 340 -14.53 16.99 24.68
CA PHE A 340 -15.17 15.76 25.14
C PHE A 340 -15.94 15.07 24.02
N ALA A 341 -16.73 15.81 23.24
CA ALA A 341 -17.44 15.27 22.08
C ALA A 341 -16.47 14.66 21.05
N ARG A 342 -15.34 15.34 20.78
CA ARG A 342 -14.29 14.82 19.89
C ARG A 342 -13.69 13.51 20.43
N VAL A 343 -13.36 13.46 21.72
CA VAL A 343 -12.78 12.24 22.34
C VAL A 343 -13.79 11.08 22.34
N VAL A 344 -15.07 11.36 22.54
CA VAL A 344 -16.12 10.34 22.43
C VAL A 344 -16.22 9.82 21.00
N GLU A 345 -16.18 10.70 19.99
CA GLU A 345 -16.19 10.30 18.59
C GLU A 345 -14.96 9.46 18.22
N GLU A 346 -13.76 9.86 18.64
CA GLU A 346 -12.53 9.11 18.45
C GLU A 346 -12.59 7.73 19.13
N ARG A 347 -13.12 7.67 20.35
CA ARG A 347 -13.34 6.41 21.07
C ARG A 347 -14.28 5.51 20.28
N ASP A 348 -15.42 6.02 19.83
CA ASP A 348 -16.44 5.23 19.15
C ASP A 348 -15.91 4.71 17.80
N GLN A 349 -15.21 5.55 17.04
CA GLN A 349 -14.51 5.14 15.81
C GLN A 349 -13.47 4.05 16.08
N LEU A 350 -12.68 4.16 17.15
CA LEU A 350 -11.70 3.14 17.53
C LEU A 350 -12.39 1.83 17.92
N TYR A 351 -13.48 1.88 18.69
CA TYR A 351 -14.23 0.67 19.06
C TYR A 351 -14.86 -0.01 17.84
N ASP A 352 -15.50 0.75 16.95
CA ASP A 352 -16.13 0.23 15.75
C ASP A 352 -15.12 -0.41 14.78
N THR A 353 -13.92 0.17 14.69
CA THR A 353 -12.86 -0.32 13.81
C THR A 353 -11.98 -1.39 14.44
N PHE A 354 -11.98 -1.54 15.76
CA PHE A 354 -11.09 -2.46 16.49
C PHE A 354 -11.26 -3.90 16.03
N GLU A 355 -12.48 -4.42 16.00
CA GLU A 355 -12.71 -5.81 15.56
C GLU A 355 -12.30 -6.02 14.10
N GLY A 356 -12.57 -5.04 13.23
CA GLY A 356 -12.16 -5.09 11.83
C GLY A 356 -10.65 -5.12 11.67
N ALA A 357 -9.93 -4.26 12.40
CA ALA A 357 -8.48 -4.21 12.39
C ALA A 357 -7.85 -5.51 12.94
N VAL A 358 -8.38 -6.05 14.04
CA VAL A 358 -7.93 -7.32 14.61
C VAL A 358 -8.14 -8.47 13.62
N ARG A 359 -9.33 -8.58 13.01
CA ARG A 359 -9.62 -9.60 12.00
C ARG A 359 -8.72 -9.45 10.78
N ALA A 360 -8.45 -8.23 10.31
CA ALA A 360 -7.56 -7.99 9.17
C ALA A 360 -6.11 -8.41 9.46
N ILE A 361 -5.59 -8.09 10.65
CA ILE A 361 -4.26 -8.52 11.09
C ILE A 361 -4.20 -10.04 11.21
N GLN A 362 -5.24 -10.65 11.81
CA GLN A 362 -5.33 -12.09 11.96
C GLN A 362 -5.37 -12.78 10.59
N GLN A 363 -6.24 -12.35 9.67
CA GLN A 363 -6.29 -12.87 8.30
C GLN A 363 -4.95 -12.75 7.56
N LYS A 364 -4.24 -11.63 7.73
CA LYS A 364 -2.91 -11.44 7.11
C LYS A 364 -1.87 -12.39 7.70
N SER A 365 -1.92 -12.60 9.01
CA SER A 365 -1.05 -13.57 9.70
C SER A 365 -1.39 -15.00 9.27
N ASP A 366 -2.68 -15.36 9.26
CA ASP A 366 -3.18 -16.69 8.90
C ASP A 366 -2.83 -17.02 7.45
N PHE A 367 -2.98 -16.08 6.51
CA PHE A 367 -2.56 -16.27 5.13
C PHE A 367 -1.05 -16.51 5.01
N ARG A 368 -0.24 -15.75 5.77
CA ARG A 368 1.21 -15.92 5.80
C ARG A 368 1.60 -17.27 6.41
N ASN A 369 0.93 -17.68 7.49
CA ASN A 369 1.14 -18.96 8.14
C ASN A 369 0.75 -20.11 7.22
N LEU A 370 -0.41 -20.04 6.56
CA LEU A 370 -0.85 -21.03 5.59
C LEU A 370 0.14 -21.18 4.42
N ALA A 371 0.65 -20.06 3.89
CA ALA A 371 1.66 -20.09 2.84
C ALA A 371 2.99 -20.70 3.32
N LEU A 372 3.38 -20.44 4.57
CA LEU A 372 4.56 -21.06 5.18
C LEU A 372 4.35 -22.55 5.43
N GLU A 373 3.18 -22.97 5.93
CA GLU A 373 2.80 -24.36 6.13
C GLU A 373 2.80 -25.14 4.83
N GLN A 374 2.23 -24.59 3.75
CA GLN A 374 2.29 -25.22 2.42
C GLN A 374 3.72 -25.38 1.92
N ARG A 375 4.57 -24.37 2.13
CA ARG A 375 5.99 -24.47 1.76
C ARG A 375 6.73 -25.49 2.62
N MET A 376 6.44 -25.56 3.92
CA MET A 376 7.01 -26.56 4.81
C MET A 376 6.59 -27.96 4.38
N SER A 377 5.29 -28.20 4.19
CA SER A 377 4.76 -29.49 3.72
C SER A 377 5.37 -29.91 2.38
N SER A 378 5.49 -28.99 1.42
CA SER A 378 6.16 -29.29 0.14
C SER A 378 7.64 -29.65 0.30
N VAL A 379 8.34 -29.00 1.22
CA VAL A 379 9.76 -29.30 1.51
C VAL A 379 9.87 -30.65 2.25
N GLU A 380 8.99 -30.92 3.21
CA GLU A 380 8.89 -32.19 3.94
C GLU A 380 8.64 -33.35 2.98
N GLU A 381 7.65 -33.25 2.08
CA GLU A 381 7.41 -34.26 1.06
C GLU A 381 8.62 -34.48 0.13
N SER A 382 9.35 -33.40 -0.20
CA SER A 382 10.55 -33.50 -1.02
C SER A 382 11.68 -34.21 -0.26
N ILE A 383 11.81 -33.96 1.04
CA ILE A 383 12.79 -34.62 1.91
C ILE A 383 12.41 -36.10 2.06
N GLU A 384 11.14 -36.43 2.29
CA GLU A 384 10.67 -37.82 2.38
C GLU A 384 10.91 -38.57 1.07
N ARG A 385 10.58 -37.96 -0.09
CA ARG A 385 10.85 -38.54 -1.41
C ARG A 385 12.33 -38.78 -1.63
N ALA A 386 13.18 -37.81 -1.31
CA ALA A 386 14.63 -37.95 -1.42
C ALA A 386 15.18 -39.03 -0.48
N GLY A 387 14.65 -39.12 0.75
CA GLY A 387 14.99 -40.16 1.73
C GLY A 387 14.66 -41.56 1.21
N VAL A 388 13.45 -41.77 0.69
CA VAL A 388 13.04 -43.05 0.09
C VAL A 388 13.92 -43.42 -1.11
N GLN A 389 14.21 -42.46 -1.99
CA GLN A 389 15.12 -42.68 -3.13
C GLN A 389 16.52 -43.08 -2.67
N LEU A 390 17.06 -42.43 -1.65
CA LEU A 390 18.36 -42.76 -1.09
C LEU A 390 18.37 -44.19 -0.52
N THR A 391 17.35 -44.57 0.25
CA THR A 391 17.22 -45.94 0.77
C THR A 391 17.11 -46.99 -0.34
N GLN A 392 16.38 -46.70 -1.42
CA GLN A 392 16.28 -47.57 -2.59
C GLN A 392 17.62 -47.74 -3.32
N ILE A 393 18.39 -46.66 -3.48
CA ILE A 393 19.71 -46.72 -4.12
C ILE A 393 20.68 -47.55 -3.27
N VAL A 394 20.72 -47.32 -1.95
CA VAL A 394 21.60 -48.05 -1.02
C VAL A 394 21.28 -49.55 -1.04
N THR A 395 19.99 -49.92 -1.01
CA THR A 395 19.55 -51.33 -1.07
C THR A 395 19.81 -51.97 -2.43
N ALA A 396 19.55 -51.29 -3.54
CA ALA A 396 19.81 -51.80 -4.89
C ALA A 396 21.32 -51.99 -5.18
N ALA A 397 22.16 -51.09 -4.68
CA ALA A 397 23.60 -51.14 -4.85
C ALA A 397 24.31 -52.11 -3.88
N LYS A 398 23.58 -52.69 -2.91
CA LYS A 398 24.12 -53.60 -1.87
C LYS A 398 25.33 -53.00 -1.14
N LEU A 399 25.26 -51.70 -0.85
CA LEU A 399 26.32 -51.02 -0.11
C LEU A 399 26.28 -51.43 1.37
N ASP A 400 27.44 -51.52 2.01
CA ASP A 400 27.55 -51.87 3.42
C ASP A 400 26.99 -50.74 4.30
N PRO A 401 25.94 -50.97 5.11
CA PRO A 401 25.30 -49.94 5.93
C PRO A 401 26.26 -49.09 6.79
N PRO A 402 27.23 -49.67 7.54
CA PRO A 402 28.13 -48.87 8.39
C PRO A 402 29.09 -47.96 7.61
N GLU A 403 29.50 -48.33 6.39
CA GLU A 403 30.35 -47.47 5.55
C GLU A 403 29.55 -46.32 4.93
N VAL A 404 28.28 -46.56 4.56
CA VAL A 404 27.38 -45.49 4.09
C VAL A 404 27.10 -44.49 5.21
N ASP A 405 26.80 -44.97 6.42
CA ASP A 405 26.57 -44.11 7.59
C ASP A 405 27.80 -43.25 7.93
N ARG A 406 29.00 -43.83 7.81
CA ARG A 406 30.26 -43.10 8.03
C ARG A 406 30.46 -41.97 7.01
N VAL A 407 30.19 -42.23 5.73
CA VAL A 407 30.29 -41.23 4.67
C VAL A 407 29.22 -40.14 4.85
N MET A 408 27.99 -40.52 5.20
CA MET A 408 26.90 -39.56 5.46
C MET A 408 27.22 -38.65 6.64
N THR A 409 27.71 -39.21 7.74
CA THR A 409 28.12 -38.44 8.93
C THR A 409 29.25 -37.45 8.58
N GLY A 410 30.26 -37.90 7.84
CA GLY A 410 31.34 -37.01 7.39
C GLY A 410 30.87 -35.89 6.46
N LEU A 411 29.88 -36.18 5.60
CA LEU A 411 29.26 -35.16 4.74
C LEU A 411 28.44 -34.16 5.56
N GLU A 412 27.70 -34.61 6.58
CA GLU A 412 26.98 -33.74 7.52
C GLU A 412 27.92 -32.82 8.29
N GLU A 413 29.06 -33.32 8.77
CA GLU A 413 30.09 -32.49 9.43
C GLU A 413 30.64 -31.40 8.50
N VAL A 414 30.90 -31.74 7.23
CA VAL A 414 31.34 -30.75 6.24
C VAL A 414 30.24 -29.73 5.94
N LEU A 415 29.00 -30.17 5.76
CA LEU A 415 27.86 -29.28 5.49
C LEU A 415 27.58 -28.35 6.66
N THR A 416 27.60 -28.85 7.89
CA THR A 416 27.43 -28.04 9.11
C THR A 416 28.55 -27.01 9.24
N ALA A 417 29.80 -27.39 9.01
CA ALA A 417 30.94 -26.46 9.01
C ALA A 417 30.79 -25.37 7.93
N LYS A 418 30.36 -25.73 6.72
CA LYS A 418 30.13 -24.77 5.63
C LYS A 418 28.96 -23.83 5.93
N ASN A 419 27.85 -24.34 6.46
CA ASN A 419 26.70 -23.53 6.88
C ASN A 419 27.07 -22.55 8.00
N GLY A 420 27.90 -22.99 8.96
CA GLY A 420 28.46 -22.12 9.99
C GLY A 420 29.28 -20.97 9.38
N ALA A 421 30.19 -21.29 8.45
CA ALA A 421 30.98 -20.27 7.75
C ALA A 421 30.11 -19.28 6.95
N ILE A 422 29.03 -19.76 6.31
CA ILE A 422 28.07 -18.89 5.62
C ILE A 422 27.40 -17.92 6.61
N SER A 423 26.94 -18.43 7.76
CA SER A 423 26.36 -17.61 8.83
C SER A 423 27.34 -16.55 9.34
N ASP A 424 28.61 -16.93 9.57
CA ASP A 424 29.66 -16.00 10.00
C ASP A 424 29.92 -14.90 8.97
N LEU A 425 30.00 -15.26 7.69
CA LEU A 425 30.22 -14.29 6.60
C LEU A 425 29.03 -13.35 6.42
N GLN A 426 27.79 -13.85 6.51
CA GLN A 426 26.59 -13.03 6.46
C GLN A 426 26.56 -12.02 7.61
N TYR A 427 26.89 -12.48 8.82
CA TYR A 427 27.00 -11.60 9.98
C TYR A 427 28.10 -10.54 9.80
N ALA A 428 29.28 -10.93 9.34
CA ALA A 428 30.39 -10.01 9.06
C ALA A 428 30.02 -8.97 7.99
N PHE A 429 29.32 -9.38 6.93
CA PHE A 429 28.81 -8.48 5.90
C PHE A 429 27.84 -7.45 6.49
N VAL A 430 26.82 -7.91 7.24
CA VAL A 430 25.83 -7.03 7.87
C VAL A 430 26.50 -6.03 8.82
N ARG A 431 27.45 -6.49 9.64
CA ARG A 431 28.22 -5.64 10.55
C ARG A 431 29.03 -4.58 9.80
N THR A 432 29.69 -4.95 8.70
CA THR A 432 30.53 -4.05 7.90
C THR A 432 29.68 -3.03 7.13
N ALA A 433 28.58 -3.47 6.51
CA ALA A 433 27.63 -2.61 5.81
C ALA A 433 27.01 -1.57 6.76
N LYS A 434 26.70 -1.98 8.00
CA LYS A 434 26.22 -1.05 9.03
C LYS A 434 27.31 -0.08 9.48
N GLY A 435 28.53 -0.55 9.70
CA GLY A 435 29.68 0.32 10.02
C GLY A 435 29.92 1.37 8.94
N TYR A 436 29.81 0.99 7.66
CA TYR A 436 29.85 1.93 6.54
C TYR A 436 28.71 2.96 6.59
N ASN A 437 27.47 2.53 6.79
CA ASN A 437 26.32 3.43 6.87
C ASN A 437 26.41 4.43 8.03
N ASP A 438 26.87 3.98 9.20
CA ASP A 438 27.10 4.84 10.37
C ASP A 438 28.22 5.84 10.10
N SER A 439 29.29 5.40 9.44
CA SER A 439 30.42 6.27 9.06
C SER A 439 29.98 7.31 8.02
N LEU A 440 29.18 6.91 7.03
CA LEU A 440 28.61 7.81 6.03
C LEU A 440 27.73 8.87 6.71
N ARG A 441 26.83 8.48 7.61
CA ARG A 441 26.01 9.42 8.38
C ARG A 441 26.84 10.41 9.19
N THR A 442 27.85 9.93 9.90
CA THR A 442 28.70 10.79 10.73
C THR A 442 29.54 11.76 9.91
N TYR A 443 30.13 11.31 8.80
CA TYR A 443 30.87 12.19 7.88
C TYR A 443 29.97 13.19 7.16
N THR A 444 28.80 12.76 6.67
CA THR A 444 27.81 13.69 6.08
C THR A 444 27.38 14.75 7.09
N ALA A 445 27.14 14.39 8.35
CA ALA A 445 26.81 15.35 9.40
C ALA A 445 27.96 16.33 9.67
N LYS A 446 29.21 15.85 9.67
CA LYS A 446 30.40 16.71 9.85
C LYS A 446 30.64 17.65 8.67
N LEU A 447 30.49 17.18 7.43
CA LEU A 447 30.63 18.02 6.22
C LEU A 447 29.58 19.14 6.19
N LYS A 448 28.32 18.83 6.55
CA LYS A 448 27.27 19.84 6.73
C LYS A 448 27.64 20.87 7.81
N ALA A 449 28.18 20.41 8.95
CA ALA A 449 28.63 21.30 10.01
C ALA A 449 29.82 22.20 9.60
N CYS A 450 30.66 21.74 8.67
CA CYS A 450 31.75 22.52 8.07
C CYS A 450 31.29 23.45 6.93
N GLY A 451 29.98 23.54 6.66
CA GLY A 451 29.41 24.45 5.67
C GLY A 451 29.40 23.93 4.24
N VAL A 452 29.67 22.64 4.01
CA VAL A 452 29.57 22.04 2.67
C VAL A 452 28.08 21.87 2.29
N PRO A 453 27.64 22.40 1.14
CA PRO A 453 26.26 22.26 0.67
C PRO A 453 25.82 20.80 0.52
N ALA A 454 24.54 20.53 0.79
CA ALA A 454 24.00 19.17 0.70
C ALA A 454 24.06 18.58 -0.72
N GLU A 455 23.98 19.43 -1.75
CA GLU A 455 24.09 19.05 -3.17
C GLU A 455 25.50 18.55 -3.51
N ASP A 456 26.54 19.20 -2.97
CA ASP A 456 27.93 18.79 -3.15
C ASP A 456 28.25 17.48 -2.42
N ILE A 457 27.63 17.25 -1.26
CA ILE A 457 27.77 15.97 -0.55
C ILE A 457 27.06 14.84 -1.31
N ALA A 458 25.91 15.13 -1.91
CA ALA A 458 25.16 14.16 -2.72
C ALA A 458 25.87 13.82 -4.03
N SER A 459 26.57 14.78 -4.64
CA SER A 459 27.32 14.57 -5.90
C SER A 459 28.56 13.68 -5.73
N MET A 460 29.02 13.44 -4.50
CA MET A 460 30.11 12.50 -4.19
C MET A 460 29.76 11.02 -4.44
N GLY A 461 28.48 10.69 -4.64
CA GLY A 461 28.04 9.36 -5.08
C GLY A 461 28.04 8.26 -4.01
N PHE A 462 28.22 8.60 -2.73
CA PHE A 462 28.14 7.63 -1.64
C PHE A 462 26.68 7.33 -1.28
N ALA A 463 26.26 6.08 -1.43
CA ALA A 463 24.92 5.61 -1.09
C ALA A 463 24.97 4.59 0.05
N PRO A 464 24.03 4.67 1.02
CA PRO A 464 23.97 3.69 2.09
C PRO A 464 23.53 2.32 1.58
N TYR A 465 24.08 1.25 2.15
CA TYR A 465 23.62 -0.12 1.90
C TYR A 465 22.28 -0.39 2.58
N THR A 466 21.42 -1.19 1.96
CA THR A 466 20.19 -1.68 2.59
C THR A 466 20.52 -2.79 3.60
N THR A 467 20.34 -2.50 4.89
CA THR A 467 20.57 -3.49 5.97
C THR A 467 19.32 -3.68 6.83
N SER A 468 19.01 -4.92 7.19
CA SER A 468 17.90 -5.29 8.09
C SER A 468 18.31 -5.19 9.56
N THR A 469 18.96 -4.09 9.94
CA THR A 469 19.57 -3.91 11.27
C THR A 469 18.89 -2.81 12.07
N SER A 470 18.93 -2.91 13.40
CA SER A 470 18.47 -1.84 14.29
C SER A 470 19.23 -0.53 14.09
N LEU A 471 18.59 0.59 14.45
CA LEU A 471 19.12 1.96 14.37
C LEU A 471 20.28 2.26 15.35
N GLY A 472 20.60 1.34 16.27
CA GLY A 472 21.74 1.50 17.19
C GLY A 472 23.08 1.40 16.45
N PRO A 473 24.21 1.80 17.05
CA PRO A 473 25.53 1.74 16.41
C PRO A 473 25.95 0.32 15.97
N ALA A 474 26.82 0.23 14.97
CA ALA A 474 27.34 -1.02 14.43
C ALA A 474 27.98 -1.97 15.47
N GLY A 475 28.46 -1.43 16.59
CA GLY A 475 28.98 -2.22 17.71
C GLY A 475 27.94 -3.04 18.48
N LEU A 476 26.64 -2.76 18.28
CA LEU A 476 25.52 -3.45 18.93
C LEU A 476 24.80 -4.44 18.00
N VAL A 477 25.38 -4.76 16.84
CA VAL A 477 24.85 -5.85 16.02
C VAL A 477 25.15 -7.16 16.73
N VAL A 478 24.12 -7.89 17.12
CA VAL A 478 24.22 -9.20 17.76
C VAL A 478 23.92 -10.27 16.73
N ARG A 479 24.61 -11.41 16.83
CA ARG A 479 24.34 -12.59 16.02
C ARG A 479 22.94 -13.10 16.36
N CYS A 480 22.05 -13.15 15.36
CA CYS A 480 20.74 -13.78 15.50
C CYS A 480 20.84 -15.28 15.29
#